data_AF-A0AAN5CLF0-F1
#
_entry.id   AF-A0AAN5CLF0-F1
#
_cell.length_a   1.000
_cell.length_b   1.000
_cell.length_c   1.000
_cell.angle_alpha   90.00
_cell.angle_beta   90.00
_cell.angle_gamma   90.00
#
_symmetry.space_group_name_H-M   'P 1'
#
loop_
_entity.id
_entity.type
_entity.pdbx_description
1 polymer ?
#
loop_
_entity_poly.entity_id
_entity_poly.type
_entity_poly.pdbx_seq_one_letter_code
_entity_poly.pdbx_strand_id
1 'polypeptide(L)'
;SSTVAPLLQGMVRALLVLVGFSALFALASAQCALGDHPNCANWVRNGFCQNQFYSKTMLQQYCPKACANSGCGGGNAAATTAAPAAAKVENKNCDKWNKDPAIAFCAAMEKEQKEAFCFTTCAKELAPTDGCTLYVNKAGTVTTLSDPGAAAPVAVATGATAADPILHVYVKDGCTLQFQDATPGNVGAVKNGAAPNFFPITETVEKEAPNFLCTCP
;
A
#
# COMPACT_ATOMS: atom_id res chain seq x y z
N SER A 1 31.55 -68.55 -0.01
CA SER A 1 30.86 -67.94 -1.16
C SER A 1 29.81 -66.96 -0.67
N SER A 2 29.89 -65.75 -1.23
CA SER A 2 28.79 -64.80 -1.47
C SER A 2 28.09 -64.14 -0.27
N THR A 3 28.54 -62.94 0.09
CA THR A 3 27.75 -61.91 0.78
C THR A 3 28.19 -60.50 0.34
N VAL A 4 27.68 -60.02 -0.80
CA VAL A 4 27.70 -58.58 -1.15
C VAL A 4 26.44 -58.25 -1.97
N ALA A 5 25.38 -57.75 -1.33
CA ALA A 5 24.27 -57.02 -1.98
C ALA A 5 23.25 -56.54 -0.93
N PRO A 6 23.37 -55.30 -0.41
CA PRO A 6 22.14 -54.48 -0.40
C PRO A 6 22.34 -52.97 -0.62
N LEU A 7 23.57 -52.45 -0.72
CA LEU A 7 23.81 -50.99 -0.65
C LEU A 7 23.54 -50.23 -1.96
N LEU A 8 23.56 -50.88 -3.12
CA LEU A 8 23.36 -50.19 -4.41
C LEU A 8 21.89 -49.89 -4.74
N GLN A 9 20.91 -50.58 -4.12
CA GLN A 9 19.50 -50.46 -4.47
C GLN A 9 18.81 -49.22 -3.85
N GLY A 10 19.35 -48.67 -2.76
CA GLY A 10 18.77 -47.52 -2.05
C GLY A 10 19.04 -46.17 -2.73
N MET A 11 20.23 -46.00 -3.33
CA MET A 11 20.65 -44.72 -3.90
C MET A 11 19.93 -44.38 -5.21
N VAL A 12 19.52 -45.38 -5.99
CA VAL A 12 18.79 -45.17 -7.26
C VAL A 12 17.36 -44.65 -7.04
N ARG A 13 16.71 -45.04 -5.92
CA ARG A 13 15.36 -44.57 -5.58
C ARG A 13 15.34 -43.14 -5.05
N ALA A 14 16.34 -42.73 -4.28
CA ALA A 14 16.46 -41.36 -3.79
C ALA A 14 16.74 -40.36 -4.93
N LEU A 15 17.52 -40.76 -5.94
CA LEU A 15 17.81 -39.92 -7.10
C LEU A 15 16.59 -39.67 -8.00
N LEU A 16 15.73 -40.67 -8.20
CA LEU A 16 14.50 -40.51 -9.00
C LEU A 16 13.47 -39.59 -8.34
N VAL A 17 13.37 -39.58 -7.01
CA VAL A 17 12.47 -38.67 -6.28
C VAL A 17 12.98 -37.23 -6.32
N LEU A 18 14.30 -37.02 -6.26
CA LEU A 18 14.90 -35.68 -6.35
C LEU A 18 14.74 -35.06 -7.75
N VAL A 19 14.95 -35.83 -8.82
CA VAL A 19 14.80 -35.34 -10.20
C VAL A 19 13.32 -35.07 -10.55
N GLY A 20 12.40 -35.85 -9.99
CA GLY A 20 10.94 -35.62 -10.15
C GLY A 20 10.45 -34.33 -9.49
N PHE A 21 10.95 -33.99 -8.30
CA PHE A 21 10.59 -32.75 -7.62
C PHE A 21 11.17 -31.49 -8.30
N SER A 22 12.36 -31.58 -8.90
CA SER A 22 12.97 -30.44 -9.61
C SER A 22 12.23 -30.01 -10.87
N ALA A 23 11.49 -30.91 -11.53
CA ALA A 23 10.73 -30.58 -12.74
C ALA A 23 9.39 -29.87 -12.46
N LEU A 24 8.79 -30.03 -11.27
CA LEU A 24 7.52 -29.38 -10.91
C LEU A 24 7.67 -27.90 -10.54
N PHE A 25 8.86 -27.46 -10.10
CA PHE A 25 9.10 -26.05 -9.76
C PHE A 25 9.29 -25.13 -10.99
N ALA A 26 9.53 -25.69 -12.18
CA ALA A 26 9.76 -24.90 -13.39
C ALA A 26 8.48 -24.46 -14.13
N LEU A 27 7.30 -25.00 -13.79
CA LEU A 27 6.02 -24.65 -14.45
C LEU A 27 5.16 -23.62 -13.70
N ALA A 28 5.61 -23.10 -12.56
CA ALA A 28 4.84 -22.13 -11.78
C ALA A 28 5.00 -20.67 -12.25
N SER A 29 5.88 -20.36 -13.20
CA SER A 29 6.26 -18.98 -13.55
C SER A 29 5.51 -18.36 -14.73
N ALA A 30 4.46 -18.99 -15.28
CA ALA A 30 3.70 -18.42 -16.41
C ALA A 30 2.27 -18.98 -16.54
N GLN A 31 1.46 -19.01 -15.46
CA GLN A 31 0.05 -19.37 -15.58
C GLN A 31 -0.78 -18.15 -15.94
N CYS A 32 -0.93 -17.93 -17.23
CA CYS A 32 -1.82 -16.94 -17.78
C CYS A 32 -3.27 -17.29 -17.47
N ALA A 33 -4.06 -16.33 -17.00
CA ALA A 33 -5.50 -16.52 -16.94
C ALA A 33 -6.06 -16.78 -18.36
N LEU A 34 -7.12 -17.58 -18.46
CA LEU A 34 -7.70 -18.00 -19.74
C LEU A 34 -8.30 -16.82 -20.54
N GLY A 35 -8.59 -15.71 -19.88
CA GLY A 35 -9.15 -14.51 -20.47
C GLY A 35 -8.92 -13.28 -19.59
N ASP A 36 -9.21 -12.12 -20.18
CA ASP A 36 -9.16 -10.85 -19.46
C ASP A 36 -10.32 -10.74 -18.48
N HIS A 37 -10.05 -10.12 -17.35
CA HIS A 37 -11.07 -9.71 -16.39
C HIS A 37 -12.07 -8.76 -17.08
N PRO A 38 -13.38 -8.81 -16.76
CA PRO A 38 -14.38 -7.93 -17.40
C PRO A 38 -14.05 -6.44 -17.34
N ASN A 39 -13.37 -6.00 -16.28
CA ASN A 39 -12.93 -4.60 -16.11
C ASN A 39 -11.60 -4.26 -16.81
N CYS A 40 -10.96 -5.23 -17.46
CA CYS A 40 -9.63 -5.04 -18.02
C CYS A 40 -9.56 -3.88 -19.02
N ALA A 41 -10.58 -3.73 -19.89
CA ALA A 41 -10.65 -2.60 -20.82
C ALA A 41 -10.62 -1.23 -20.13
N ASN A 42 -11.24 -1.12 -18.94
CA ASN A 42 -11.21 0.10 -18.14
C ASN A 42 -9.83 0.30 -17.48
N TRP A 43 -9.28 -0.76 -16.88
CA TRP A 43 -7.97 -0.73 -16.25
C TRP A 43 -6.85 -0.39 -17.23
N VAL A 44 -6.84 -1.00 -18.41
CA VAL A 44 -5.91 -0.70 -19.51
C VAL A 44 -5.99 0.78 -19.88
N ARG A 45 -7.20 1.34 -20.03
CA ARG A 45 -7.40 2.77 -20.31
C ARG A 45 -6.86 3.67 -19.21
N ASN A 46 -6.86 3.20 -17.96
CA ASN A 46 -6.32 3.90 -16.79
C ASN A 46 -4.85 3.54 -16.51
N GLY A 47 -4.13 2.95 -17.47
CA GLY A 47 -2.69 2.74 -17.37
C GLY A 47 -2.26 1.42 -16.72
N PHE A 48 -3.16 0.46 -16.48
CA PHE A 48 -2.85 -0.81 -15.79
C PHE A 48 -1.67 -1.56 -16.42
N CYS A 49 -1.60 -1.65 -17.75
CA CYS A 49 -0.52 -2.38 -18.41
C CYS A 49 0.81 -1.61 -18.42
N GLN A 50 0.79 -0.28 -18.35
CA GLN A 50 2.00 0.56 -18.39
C GLN A 50 2.55 0.85 -17.00
N ASN A 51 1.74 0.61 -15.97
CA ASN A 51 2.07 0.91 -14.60
C ASN A 51 3.01 -0.17 -14.03
N GLN A 52 4.25 0.23 -13.72
CA GLN A 52 5.33 -0.64 -13.22
C GLN A 52 5.05 -1.25 -11.84
N PHE A 53 4.05 -0.75 -11.11
CA PHE A 53 3.67 -1.28 -9.81
C PHE A 53 2.82 -2.55 -9.91
N TYR A 54 2.19 -2.81 -11.05
CA TYR A 54 1.54 -4.10 -11.28
C TYR A 54 2.60 -5.13 -11.65
N SER A 55 2.75 -6.13 -10.80
CA SER A 55 3.65 -7.25 -11.08
C SER A 55 3.22 -7.96 -12.35
N LYS A 56 4.17 -8.62 -13.03
CA LYS A 56 3.83 -9.47 -14.18
C LYS A 56 2.74 -10.48 -13.81
N THR A 57 2.78 -11.07 -12.62
CA THR A 57 1.74 -11.98 -12.13
C THR A 57 0.36 -11.33 -12.12
N MET A 58 0.23 -10.08 -11.67
CA MET A 58 -1.05 -9.35 -11.71
C MET A 58 -1.49 -9.10 -13.15
N LEU A 59 -0.58 -8.72 -14.04
CA LEU A 59 -0.90 -8.54 -15.46
C LEU A 59 -1.38 -9.86 -16.09
N GLN A 60 -0.72 -10.97 -15.78
CA GLN A 60 -1.06 -12.33 -16.23
C GLN A 60 -2.39 -12.82 -15.66
N GLN A 61 -2.73 -12.42 -14.44
CA GLN A 61 -3.95 -12.83 -13.74
C GLN A 61 -5.17 -12.03 -14.20
N TYR A 62 -5.04 -10.72 -14.38
CA TYR A 62 -6.18 -9.82 -14.60
C TYR A 62 -6.37 -9.41 -16.06
N CYS A 63 -5.28 -9.21 -16.80
CA CYS A 63 -5.31 -8.72 -18.18
C CYS A 63 -4.30 -9.45 -19.07
N PRO A 64 -4.27 -10.80 -19.07
CA PRO A 64 -3.26 -11.57 -19.79
C PRO A 64 -3.23 -11.26 -21.28
N LYS A 65 -4.38 -10.96 -21.90
CA LYS A 65 -4.47 -10.69 -23.33
C LYS A 65 -4.32 -9.20 -23.64
N ALA A 66 -4.97 -8.33 -22.86
CA ALA A 66 -4.91 -6.89 -23.10
C ALA A 66 -3.54 -6.25 -22.79
N CYS A 67 -2.79 -6.79 -21.82
CA CYS A 67 -1.46 -6.28 -21.48
C CYS A 67 -0.37 -7.03 -22.23
N ALA A 68 0.21 -6.40 -23.27
CA ALA A 68 1.28 -7.00 -24.07
C ALA A 68 2.51 -7.42 -23.25
N ASN A 69 2.79 -6.73 -22.15
CA ASN A 69 3.88 -7.01 -21.22
C ASN A 69 3.57 -8.08 -20.16
N SER A 70 2.38 -8.69 -20.18
CA SER A 70 2.02 -9.81 -19.31
C SER A 70 2.87 -11.06 -19.58
N GLY A 71 3.35 -11.23 -20.82
CA GLY A 71 4.01 -12.45 -21.26
C GLY A 71 3.05 -13.59 -21.59
N CYS A 72 1.74 -13.33 -21.67
CA CYS A 72 0.70 -14.32 -21.93
C CYS A 72 0.25 -14.48 -23.38
N GLY A 73 1.01 -13.92 -24.33
CA GLY A 73 0.81 -14.20 -25.76
C GLY A 73 -0.53 -13.74 -26.34
N GLY A 74 -1.09 -12.62 -25.85
CA GLY A 74 -2.38 -12.10 -26.33
C GLY A 74 -2.33 -10.77 -27.09
N GLY A 75 -1.17 -10.33 -27.57
CA GLY A 75 -1.05 -9.18 -28.46
C GLY A 75 0.11 -9.35 -29.43
N ASN A 76 -0.19 -9.37 -30.73
CA ASN A 76 0.81 -9.26 -31.78
C ASN A 76 1.51 -7.89 -31.66
N ALA A 77 2.64 -7.82 -30.96
CA ALA A 77 3.65 -6.79 -31.19
C ALA A 77 4.99 -7.24 -30.63
N ALA A 78 6.00 -7.14 -31.48
CA ALA A 78 7.40 -7.41 -31.25
C ALA A 78 7.89 -6.93 -29.88
N ALA A 79 8.81 -7.70 -29.29
CA ALA A 79 9.69 -7.26 -28.24
C ALA A 79 10.43 -6.00 -28.69
N THR A 80 9.92 -4.83 -28.33
CA THR A 80 10.63 -3.58 -28.47
C THR A 80 11.47 -3.35 -27.22
N THR A 81 12.72 -2.96 -27.48
CA THR A 81 13.64 -2.23 -26.62
C THR A 81 12.88 -1.41 -25.58
N ALA A 82 13.29 -1.49 -24.30
CA ALA A 82 12.64 -0.80 -23.17
C ALA A 82 12.21 0.61 -23.59
N ALA A 83 10.90 0.79 -23.82
CA ALA A 83 10.34 2.08 -24.14
C ALA A 83 10.74 3.05 -23.01
N PRO A 84 11.08 4.31 -23.33
CA PRO A 84 11.30 5.31 -22.28
C PRO A 84 10.13 5.25 -21.32
N ALA A 85 10.40 5.23 -20.01
CA ALA A 85 9.37 5.13 -18.99
C ALA A 85 8.29 6.14 -19.34
N ALA A 86 7.11 5.66 -19.72
CA ALA A 86 5.99 6.52 -20.01
C ALA A 86 5.80 7.43 -18.81
N ALA A 87 5.57 8.72 -19.05
CA ALA A 87 5.30 9.66 -17.97
C ALA A 87 4.24 9.04 -17.05
N LYS A 88 4.54 8.95 -15.74
CA LYS A 88 3.56 8.43 -14.79
C LYS A 88 2.32 9.32 -14.90
N VAL A 89 1.17 8.71 -15.19
CA VAL A 89 -0.12 9.41 -15.23
C VAL A 89 -0.87 9.05 -13.96
N GLU A 90 -1.23 10.07 -13.19
CA GLU A 90 -2.02 9.89 -11.98
C GLU A 90 -3.44 9.42 -12.29
N ASN A 91 -4.01 8.59 -11.43
CA ASN A 91 -5.39 8.14 -11.58
C ASN A 91 -6.34 9.35 -11.46
N LYS A 92 -7.27 9.49 -12.42
CA LYS A 92 -8.23 10.60 -12.44
C LYS A 92 -9.14 10.65 -11.20
N ASN A 93 -9.24 9.57 -10.43
CA ASN A 93 -10.02 9.51 -9.20
C ASN A 93 -9.25 9.90 -7.94
N CYS A 94 -7.96 10.22 -8.01
CA CYS A 94 -7.13 10.45 -6.81
C CYS A 94 -7.70 11.54 -5.89
N ASP A 95 -8.14 12.67 -6.44
CA ASP A 95 -8.76 13.73 -5.64
C ASP A 95 -10.01 13.24 -4.90
N LYS A 96 -10.89 12.50 -5.61
CA LYS A 96 -12.09 11.92 -5.04
C LYS A 96 -11.76 10.91 -3.94
N TRP A 97 -10.87 9.95 -4.22
CA TRP A 97 -10.49 8.91 -3.27
C TRP A 97 -9.78 9.46 -2.03
N ASN A 98 -9.01 10.55 -2.18
CA ASN A 98 -8.33 11.18 -1.07
C ASN A 98 -9.30 11.96 -0.16
N LYS A 99 -10.32 12.59 -0.76
CA LYS A 99 -11.35 13.37 -0.04
C LYS A 99 -12.46 12.54 0.57
N ASP A 100 -12.68 11.32 0.09
CA ASP A 100 -13.72 10.43 0.59
C ASP A 100 -13.34 9.88 1.99
N PRO A 101 -14.12 10.16 3.05
CA PRO A 101 -13.80 9.70 4.41
C PRO A 101 -13.87 8.17 4.58
N ALA A 102 -14.53 7.45 3.67
CA ALA A 102 -14.52 5.99 3.67
C ALA A 102 -13.23 5.40 3.09
N ILE A 103 -12.45 6.19 2.34
CA ILE A 103 -11.24 5.73 1.65
C ILE A 103 -9.99 6.40 2.21
N ALA A 104 -10.01 7.73 2.36
CA ALA A 104 -8.89 8.57 2.80
C ALA A 104 -7.56 8.13 2.17
N PHE A 105 -7.54 8.00 0.84
CA PHE A 105 -6.55 7.19 0.11
C PHE A 105 -5.10 7.46 0.50
N CYS A 106 -4.68 8.73 0.57
CA CYS A 106 -3.29 9.05 0.88
C CYS A 106 -2.92 8.73 2.34
N ALA A 107 -3.89 8.67 3.26
CA ALA A 107 -3.65 8.29 4.64
C ALA A 107 -3.69 6.77 4.86
N ALA A 108 -4.56 6.06 4.13
CA ALA A 108 -4.87 4.65 4.39
C ALA A 108 -4.06 3.65 3.57
N MET A 109 -3.55 4.05 2.40
CA MET A 109 -2.86 3.12 1.49
C MET A 109 -1.38 2.94 1.85
N GLU A 110 -0.78 1.84 1.38
CA GLU A 110 0.66 1.63 1.46
C GLU A 110 1.43 2.58 0.53
N LYS A 111 2.71 2.83 0.84
CA LYS A 111 3.55 3.77 0.08
C LYS A 111 3.58 3.44 -1.41
N GLU A 112 3.75 2.17 -1.75
CA GLU A 112 3.82 1.69 -3.13
C GLU A 112 2.52 2.01 -3.90
N GLN A 113 1.36 1.89 -3.24
CA GLN A 113 0.07 2.22 -3.84
C GLN A 113 -0.10 3.72 -4.06
N LYS A 114 0.37 4.55 -3.12
CA LYS A 114 0.39 6.01 -3.27
C LYS A 114 1.26 6.42 -4.46
N GLU A 115 2.47 5.87 -4.57
CA GLU A 115 3.37 6.15 -5.70
C GLU A 115 2.85 5.61 -7.05
N ALA A 116 2.02 4.56 -7.00
CA ALA A 116 1.43 3.93 -8.18
C ALA A 116 0.24 4.69 -8.75
N PHE A 117 -0.66 5.12 -7.89
CA PHE A 117 -1.96 5.61 -8.31
C PHE A 117 -2.05 7.12 -8.19
N CYS A 118 -1.56 7.67 -7.09
CA CYS A 118 -1.86 9.03 -6.64
C CYS A 118 -0.59 9.78 -6.21
N PHE A 119 0.49 9.69 -6.99
CA PHE A 119 1.80 10.21 -6.61
C PHE A 119 1.88 11.74 -6.51
N THR A 120 1.03 12.47 -7.24
CA THR A 120 0.96 13.94 -7.14
C THR A 120 0.02 14.34 -6.00
N THR A 121 -1.15 13.72 -5.93
CA THR A 121 -2.16 13.97 -4.90
C THR A 121 -1.64 13.61 -3.50
N CYS A 122 -0.87 12.52 -3.37
CA CYS A 122 -0.29 12.04 -2.12
C CYS A 122 1.17 12.50 -1.91
N ALA A 123 1.64 13.53 -2.62
CA ALA A 123 3.04 13.96 -2.54
C ALA A 123 3.49 14.28 -1.11
N LYS A 124 2.58 14.84 -0.30
CA LYS A 124 2.81 15.12 1.12
C LYS A 124 2.99 13.85 1.94
N GLU A 125 2.21 12.81 1.69
CA GLU A 125 2.27 11.53 2.40
C GLU A 125 3.42 10.64 1.96
N LEU A 126 3.91 10.86 0.74
CA LEU A 126 5.10 10.19 0.19
C LEU A 126 6.40 10.81 0.72
N ALA A 127 6.38 12.10 1.02
CA ALA A 127 7.51 12.85 1.58
C ALA A 127 7.06 13.76 2.74
N PRO A 128 6.58 13.18 3.87
CA PRO A 128 6.05 13.96 4.98
C PRO A 128 7.14 14.77 5.67
N THR A 129 6.94 16.08 5.77
CA THR A 129 7.85 17.00 6.47
C THR A 129 7.38 17.32 7.88
N ASP A 130 6.08 17.19 8.14
CA ASP A 130 5.46 17.49 9.44
C ASP A 130 5.83 16.43 10.48
N GLY A 131 5.79 16.79 11.77
CA GLY A 131 5.98 15.87 12.88
C GLY A 131 4.78 14.94 13.02
N CYS A 132 3.57 15.50 13.03
CA CYS A 132 2.33 14.75 13.08
C CYS A 132 1.30 15.34 12.11
N THR A 133 0.42 14.50 11.57
CA THR A 133 -0.71 14.97 10.77
C THR A 133 -1.96 14.14 11.08
N LEU A 134 -3.08 14.79 11.35
CA LEU A 134 -4.39 14.17 11.51
C LEU A 134 -5.17 14.28 10.19
N TYR A 135 -5.92 13.23 9.85
CA TYR A 135 -6.88 13.21 8.76
C TYR A 135 -8.27 13.19 9.37
N VAL A 136 -8.99 14.30 9.27
CA VAL A 136 -10.28 14.52 9.92
C VAL A 136 -11.38 14.58 8.87
N ASN A 137 -12.45 13.80 9.06
CA ASN A 137 -13.66 13.98 8.29
C ASN A 137 -14.31 15.31 8.70
N LYS A 138 -14.55 16.22 7.76
CA LYS A 138 -15.23 17.47 8.02
C LYS A 138 -16.32 17.68 6.99
N ALA A 139 -17.58 17.60 7.42
CA ALA A 139 -18.76 17.68 6.56
C ALA A 139 -18.70 16.71 5.37
N GLY A 140 -18.20 15.48 5.59
CA GLY A 140 -18.10 14.43 4.57
C GLY A 140 -16.89 14.55 3.64
N THR A 141 -15.91 15.40 3.96
CA THR A 141 -14.65 15.54 3.21
C THR A 141 -13.45 15.39 4.14
N VAL A 142 -12.45 14.62 3.73
CA VAL A 142 -11.19 14.52 4.47
C VAL A 142 -10.40 15.82 4.40
N THR A 143 -10.02 16.33 5.56
CA THR A 143 -9.15 17.50 5.73
C THR A 143 -7.95 17.11 6.59
N THR A 144 -6.82 17.80 6.43
CA THR A 144 -5.60 17.52 7.18
C THR A 144 -5.30 18.62 8.18
N LEU A 145 -4.87 18.24 9.40
CA LEU A 145 -4.31 19.13 10.40
C LEU A 145 -2.89 18.67 10.70
N SER A 146 -1.91 19.54 10.51
CA SER A 146 -0.50 19.19 10.65
C SER A 146 0.16 20.03 11.72
N ASP A 147 1.06 19.40 12.47
CA ASP A 147 1.93 20.04 13.44
C ASP A 147 3.37 19.65 13.08
N PRO A 148 4.29 20.61 12.87
CA PRO A 148 5.70 20.30 12.59
C PRO A 148 6.37 19.53 13.73
N GLY A 149 5.80 19.54 14.93
CA GLY A 149 6.35 18.96 16.14
C GLY A 149 7.38 19.90 16.77
N ALA A 150 7.23 20.12 18.07
CA ALA A 150 8.16 20.92 18.85
C ALA A 150 8.55 20.16 20.13
N ALA A 151 9.75 20.42 20.65
CA ALA A 151 10.18 19.87 21.94
C ALA A 151 9.28 20.34 23.11
N ALA A 152 8.71 21.54 22.98
CA ALA A 152 7.66 22.07 23.85
C ALA A 152 6.36 22.21 23.04
N PRO A 153 5.57 21.14 22.93
CA PRO A 153 4.41 21.13 22.06
C PRO A 153 3.28 22.01 22.62
N VAL A 154 2.53 22.64 21.71
CA VAL A 154 1.31 23.38 22.03
C VAL A 154 0.12 22.54 21.57
N ALA A 155 -0.94 22.48 22.37
CA ALA A 155 -2.14 21.76 21.99
C ALA A 155 -2.77 22.38 20.72
N VAL A 156 -2.99 21.55 19.70
CA VAL A 156 -3.64 21.94 18.45
C VAL A 156 -5.08 21.43 18.47
N ALA A 157 -6.03 22.34 18.28
CA ALA A 157 -7.44 22.00 18.22
C ALA A 157 -7.76 21.17 16.95
N THR A 158 -8.45 20.05 17.12
CA THR A 158 -8.82 19.14 16.03
C THR A 158 -10.11 19.57 15.34
N GLY A 159 -11.03 20.18 16.10
CA GLY A 159 -12.41 20.38 15.67
C GLY A 159 -13.19 19.08 15.42
N ALA A 160 -12.67 17.95 15.88
CA ALA A 160 -13.28 16.63 15.68
C ALA A 160 -14.52 16.45 16.55
N THR A 161 -15.52 15.73 16.02
CA THR A 161 -16.76 15.38 16.73
C THR A 161 -17.21 13.99 16.31
N ALA A 162 -18.26 13.45 16.94
CA ALA A 162 -18.86 12.19 16.51
C ALA A 162 -19.30 12.18 15.03
N ALA A 163 -19.74 13.33 14.48
CA ALA A 163 -20.12 13.47 13.08
C ALA A 163 -18.92 13.71 12.14
N ASP A 164 -17.88 14.33 12.68
CA ASP A 164 -16.67 14.75 11.98
C ASP A 164 -15.42 14.16 12.67
N PRO A 165 -15.24 12.82 12.67
CA PRO A 165 -14.21 12.17 13.46
C PRO A 165 -12.82 12.26 12.81
N ILE A 166 -11.79 12.08 13.64
CA ILE A 166 -10.44 11.74 13.18
C ILE A 166 -10.46 10.32 12.61
N LEU A 167 -9.94 10.16 11.40
CA LEU A 167 -9.94 8.91 10.64
C LEU A 167 -8.58 8.20 10.75
N HIS A 168 -7.51 8.95 10.47
CA HIS A 168 -6.14 8.46 10.43
C HIS A 168 -5.20 9.50 11.03
N VAL A 169 -4.02 9.04 11.44
CA VAL A 169 -2.92 9.90 11.85
C VAL A 169 -1.62 9.45 11.20
N TYR A 170 -0.77 10.41 10.90
CA TYR A 170 0.64 10.23 10.60
C TYR A 170 1.46 10.72 11.79
N VAL A 171 2.46 9.94 12.20
CA VAL A 171 3.46 10.32 13.21
C VAL A 171 4.84 10.02 12.66
N LYS A 172 5.66 11.06 12.49
CA LYS A 172 7.03 10.95 11.99
C LYS A 172 7.89 10.12 12.95
N ASP A 173 8.82 9.35 12.38
CA ASP A 173 9.78 8.55 13.14
C ASP A 173 10.48 9.40 14.22
N GLY A 174 10.49 8.88 15.45
CA GLY A 174 11.00 9.58 16.63
C GLY A 174 10.04 10.59 17.27
N CYS A 175 8.93 10.96 16.63
CA CYS A 175 7.90 11.81 17.22
C CYS A 175 6.83 10.99 17.97
N THR A 176 6.08 11.66 18.84
CA THR A 176 4.93 11.11 19.54
C THR A 176 3.71 12.02 19.36
N LEU A 177 2.54 11.40 19.25
CA LEU A 177 1.25 12.06 19.18
C LEU A 177 0.41 11.66 20.37
N GLN A 178 -0.18 12.65 21.02
CA GLN A 178 -1.07 12.48 22.16
C GLN A 178 -2.37 13.23 21.95
N PHE A 179 -3.49 12.53 22.07
CA PHE A 179 -4.81 13.15 22.08
C PHE A 179 -5.12 13.70 23.48
N GLN A 180 -5.83 14.83 23.52
CA GLN A 180 -6.21 15.49 24.76
C GLN A 180 -7.69 15.87 24.78
N ASP A 181 -8.25 15.87 25.99
CA ASP A 181 -9.57 16.41 26.28
C ASP A 181 -9.56 17.97 26.30
N ALA A 182 -10.71 18.58 26.56
CA ALA A 182 -10.85 20.04 26.72
C ALA A 182 -10.16 20.57 27.97
N THR A 183 -9.99 19.71 28.98
CA THR A 183 -9.09 19.96 30.11
C THR A 183 -7.74 19.29 29.85
N PRO A 184 -6.60 19.86 30.26
CA PRO A 184 -5.29 19.26 30.04
C PRO A 184 -5.19 17.88 30.68
N GLY A 185 -5.51 16.86 29.89
CA GLY A 185 -5.67 15.48 30.29
C GLY A 185 -5.64 14.61 29.05
N ASN A 186 -4.86 13.53 29.13
CA ASN A 186 -4.62 12.67 27.98
C ASN A 186 -5.81 11.74 27.78
N VAL A 187 -6.27 11.63 26.54
CA VAL A 187 -7.29 10.66 26.15
C VAL A 187 -6.68 9.65 25.19
N GLY A 188 -6.96 8.37 25.43
CA GLY A 188 -6.46 7.29 24.57
C GLY A 188 -4.96 7.01 24.70
N ALA A 189 -4.43 6.28 23.73
CA ALA A 189 -3.04 5.83 23.71
C ALA A 189 -2.14 6.83 22.97
N VAL A 190 -0.94 7.04 23.50
CA VAL A 190 0.12 7.76 22.79
C VAL A 190 0.51 6.97 21.54
N LYS A 191 0.52 7.63 20.39
CA LYS A 191 0.98 7.04 19.13
C LYS A 191 2.44 7.43 18.93
N ASN A 192 3.31 6.46 18.71
CA ASN A 192 4.72 6.71 18.45
C ASN A 192 4.98 6.52 16.96
N GLY A 193 5.76 7.43 16.37
CA GLY A 193 6.25 7.25 15.01
C GLY A 193 7.27 6.12 14.98
N ALA A 194 6.80 4.95 14.57
CA ALA A 194 7.61 3.81 14.17
C ALA A 194 6.87 3.14 13.00
N ALA A 195 7.59 2.59 12.03
CA ALA A 195 6.96 2.04 10.83
C ALA A 195 5.96 0.91 11.20
N PRO A 196 4.71 0.95 10.68
CA PRO A 196 4.15 1.96 9.77
C PRO A 196 3.81 3.28 10.47
N ASN A 197 4.19 4.40 9.87
CA ASN A 197 3.99 5.75 10.46
C ASN A 197 2.58 6.33 10.24
N PHE A 198 1.69 5.60 9.56
CA PHE A 198 0.29 5.95 9.34
C PHE A 198 -0.60 4.96 10.09
N PHE A 199 -1.54 5.46 10.88
CA PHE A 199 -2.38 4.66 11.77
C PHE A 199 -3.85 5.02 11.58
N PRO A 200 -4.76 4.03 11.45
CA PRO A 200 -6.18 4.28 11.60
C PRO A 200 -6.52 4.57 13.06
N ILE A 201 -7.49 5.46 13.30
CA ILE A 201 -8.03 5.69 14.65
C ILE A 201 -9.30 4.86 14.82
N THR A 202 -9.26 3.91 15.76
CA THR A 202 -10.36 2.98 16.03
C THR A 202 -11.16 3.36 17.28
N GLU A 203 -10.49 3.92 18.29
CA GLU A 203 -11.07 4.24 19.58
C GLU A 203 -11.94 5.50 19.52
N THR A 204 -13.19 5.41 19.99
CA THR A 204 -14.15 6.54 19.95
C THR A 204 -13.61 7.78 20.67
N VAL A 205 -12.94 7.61 21.81
CA VAL A 205 -12.34 8.72 22.57
C VAL A 205 -11.24 9.45 21.80
N GLU A 206 -10.50 8.75 20.93
CA GLU A 206 -9.47 9.36 20.08
C GLU A 206 -10.11 10.02 18.85
N LYS A 207 -11.17 9.42 18.29
CA LYS A 207 -11.90 9.97 17.13
C LYS A 207 -12.49 11.35 17.38
N GLU A 208 -12.90 11.61 18.61
CA GLU A 208 -13.57 12.84 19.04
C GLU A 208 -12.67 13.74 19.90
N ALA A 209 -11.38 13.42 19.99
CA ALA A 209 -10.45 14.18 20.82
C ALA A 209 -10.41 15.65 20.39
N PRO A 210 -10.73 16.62 21.26
CA PRO A 210 -10.79 18.04 20.88
C PRO A 210 -9.42 18.65 20.56
N ASN A 211 -8.35 18.08 21.10
CA ASN A 211 -6.99 18.56 20.91
C ASN A 211 -6.00 17.40 20.67
N PHE A 212 -4.84 17.71 20.09
CA PHE A 212 -3.68 16.83 20.09
C PHE A 212 -2.39 17.61 20.35
N LEU A 213 -1.36 16.91 20.81
CA LEU A 213 0.03 17.40 20.86
C LEU A 213 0.93 16.50 20.05
N CYS A 214 1.84 17.12 19.31
CA CYS A 214 2.91 16.44 18.61
C CYS A 214 4.26 16.81 19.23
N THR A 215 4.93 15.84 19.85
CA THR A 215 6.28 16.05 20.41
C THR A 215 7.29 15.40 19.49
N CYS A 216 8.32 16.15 19.08
CA CYS A 216 9.44 15.63 18.32
C CYS A 216 10.77 16.00 19.03
N PRO A 217 11.80 15.14 18.93
CA PRO A 217 13.12 15.39 19.52
C PRO A 217 13.87 16.55 18.83
#